data_AF-A0A0Q2M6A9-F1
#
_entry.id   AF-A0A0Q2M6A9-F1
#
_cell.length_a   1.000
_cell.length_b   1.000
_cell.length_c   1.000
_cell.angle_alpha   90.00
_cell.angle_beta   90.00
_cell.angle_gamma   90.00
#
_symmetry.space_group_name_H-M   'P 1'
#
loop_
_entity.id
_entity.type
_entity.pdbx_description
1 polymer ?
#
loop_
_entity_poly.entity_id
_entity_poly.type
_entity_poly.pdbx_seq_one_letter_code
_entity_poly.pdbx_strand_id
1 'polypeptide(L)'
;MGRLEIRVMKIRGKCPVFSPGDRIVIDGARVNLDETDAICTHAFASLLPYIVALRKGIKPSELGLGRGEKAYVQCLDPGPPYTDGGTVIFEITVVRDEAEESVESGEGGNRRGRYDN
;
A
#
# COMPACT_ATOMS: atom_id res chain seq x y z
N MET A 1 4.11 11.16 8.48
CA MET A 1 4.23 10.12 7.41
C MET A 1 2.87 9.51 7.13
N GLY A 2 2.27 9.75 5.96
CA GLY A 2 0.88 9.37 5.70
C GLY A 2 0.56 7.87 5.90
N ARG A 3 -0.68 7.60 6.30
CA ARG A 3 -1.31 6.28 6.35
C ARG A 3 -1.80 5.90 4.95
N LEU A 4 -1.76 4.62 4.57
CA LEU A 4 -2.33 4.18 3.29
C LEU A 4 -3.64 3.43 3.51
N GLU A 5 -4.63 3.76 2.70
CA GLU A 5 -5.82 2.93 2.48
C GLU A 5 -5.72 2.32 1.08
N ILE A 6 -5.71 0.98 1.03
CA ILE A 6 -5.59 0.18 -0.19
C ILE A 6 -6.91 -0.55 -0.38
N ARG A 7 -7.71 -0.13 -1.35
CA ARG A 7 -9.05 -0.65 -1.59
C ARG A 7 -9.12 -1.55 -2.81
N VAL A 8 -9.85 -2.65 -2.70
CA VAL A 8 -10.15 -3.54 -3.83
C VAL A 8 -11.23 -2.91 -4.70
N MET A 9 -10.84 -2.41 -5.88
CA MET A 9 -11.76 -1.77 -6.81
C MET A 9 -12.49 -2.78 -7.69
N LYS A 10 -11.75 -3.77 -8.19
CA LYS A 10 -12.29 -4.76 -9.13
C LYS A 10 -11.47 -6.03 -9.09
N ILE A 11 -12.14 -7.15 -9.30
CA ILE A 11 -11.53 -8.45 -9.55
C ILE A 11 -11.83 -8.86 -10.99
N ARG A 12 -10.81 -9.27 -11.74
CA ARG A 12 -10.92 -9.83 -13.08
C ARG A 12 -10.58 -11.32 -12.98
N GLY A 13 -11.58 -12.19 -13.14
CA GLY A 13 -11.44 -13.61 -12.82
C GLY A 13 -11.88 -13.87 -11.38
N LYS A 14 -11.10 -14.65 -10.63
CA LYS A 14 -11.42 -15.05 -9.25
C LYS A 14 -10.29 -14.73 -8.29
N CYS A 15 -10.62 -14.26 -7.09
CA CYS A 15 -9.68 -14.19 -5.97
C CYS A 15 -10.29 -14.94 -4.79
N PRO A 16 -9.57 -15.88 -4.15
CA PRO A 16 -10.07 -16.60 -2.98
C PRO A 16 -9.95 -15.80 -1.67
N VAL A 17 -9.25 -14.65 -1.68
CA VAL A 17 -8.97 -13.86 -0.48
C VAL A 17 -9.82 -12.59 -0.40
N PHE A 18 -9.94 -11.87 -1.52
CA PHE A 18 -10.58 -10.55 -1.54
C PHE A 18 -11.94 -10.55 -2.27
N SER A 19 -12.78 -9.62 -1.85
CA SER A 19 -14.01 -9.18 -2.51
C SER A 19 -13.91 -7.69 -2.92
N PRO A 20 -14.66 -7.24 -3.94
CA PRO A 20 -14.77 -5.81 -4.25
C PRO A 20 -15.26 -5.02 -3.03
N GLY A 21 -14.53 -3.96 -2.68
CA GLY A 21 -14.82 -3.14 -1.50
C GLY A 21 -13.90 -3.39 -0.31
N ASP A 22 -13.27 -4.56 -0.21
CA ASP A 22 -12.31 -4.89 0.86
C ASP A 22 -11.17 -3.88 0.90
N ARG A 23 -10.63 -3.66 2.09
CA ARG A 23 -9.51 -2.74 2.34
C ARG A 23 -8.35 -3.41 3.09
N ILE A 24 -7.16 -2.91 2.80
CA ILE A 24 -5.94 -3.10 3.59
C ILE A 24 -5.48 -1.73 4.05
N VAL A 25 -5.24 -1.60 5.35
CA VAL A 25 -4.76 -0.35 5.94
C VAL A 25 -3.33 -0.52 6.41
N ILE A 26 -2.45 0.35 5.92
CA ILE A 26 -1.03 0.39 6.32
C ILE A 26 -0.74 1.68 7.09
N ASP A 27 -0.31 1.54 8.32
CA ASP A 27 0.13 2.62 9.19
C ASP A 27 1.56 2.36 9.67
N GLY A 28 2.51 3.23 9.34
CA GLY A 28 3.90 2.94 9.63
C GLY A 28 4.39 1.69 8.88
N ALA A 29 5.09 0.84 9.62
CA ALA A 29 5.47 -0.50 9.17
C ALA A 29 4.40 -1.56 9.51
N ARG A 30 3.25 -1.15 10.06
CA ARG A 30 2.19 -2.05 10.54
C ARG A 30 1.05 -2.13 9.53
N VAL A 31 0.44 -3.31 9.48
CA VAL A 31 -0.91 -3.47 8.94
C VAL A 31 -1.87 -3.24 10.10
N ASN A 32 -2.80 -2.29 9.95
CA ASN A 32 -3.86 -2.10 10.95
C ASN A 32 -4.91 -3.20 10.73
N LEU A 33 -4.93 -4.17 11.64
CA LEU A 33 -5.79 -5.36 11.55
C LEU A 33 -7.26 -5.04 11.85
N ASP A 34 -7.55 -3.99 12.62
CA ASP A 34 -8.92 -3.62 12.97
C ASP A 34 -9.67 -3.01 11.77
N GLU A 35 -8.93 -2.43 10.83
CA GLU A 35 -9.48 -1.78 9.64
C GLU A 35 -9.13 -2.50 8.33
N THR A 36 -8.44 -3.66 8.41
CA THR A 36 -8.11 -4.49 7.24
C THR A 36 -9.04 -5.70 7.20
N ASP A 37 -9.74 -5.88 6.07
CA ASP A 37 -10.71 -6.98 5.94
C ASP A 37 -10.03 -8.32 5.62
N ALA A 38 -8.93 -8.29 4.86
CA ALA A 38 -8.18 -9.50 4.50
C ALA A 38 -6.70 -9.21 4.20
N ILE A 39 -5.85 -10.21 4.42
CA ILE A 39 -4.41 -10.16 4.13
C ILE A 39 -4.06 -11.26 3.13
N CYS A 40 -3.36 -10.89 2.05
CA CYS A 40 -2.87 -11.82 1.04
C CYS A 40 -1.37 -11.59 0.78
N THR A 41 -0.56 -12.62 1.00
CA THR A 41 0.89 -12.57 0.75
C THR A 41 1.23 -12.24 -0.71
N HIS A 42 0.44 -12.73 -1.67
CA HIS A 42 0.59 -12.39 -3.09
C HIS A 42 0.29 -10.90 -3.37
N ALA A 43 -0.76 -10.34 -2.77
CA ALA A 43 -1.05 -8.92 -2.95
C ALA A 43 0.08 -8.06 -2.39
N PHE A 44 0.64 -8.41 -1.23
CA PHE A 44 1.78 -7.70 -0.66
C PHE A 44 3.01 -7.72 -1.56
N ALA A 45 3.28 -8.81 -2.29
CA ALA A 45 4.38 -8.84 -3.26
C ALA A 45 4.25 -7.74 -4.33
N SER A 46 3.02 -7.42 -4.77
CA SER A 46 2.74 -6.31 -5.70
C SER A 46 2.74 -4.93 -5.03
N LEU A 47 2.30 -4.83 -3.77
CA LEU A 47 2.09 -3.55 -3.07
C LEU A 47 3.36 -3.00 -2.41
N LEU A 48 4.18 -3.88 -1.81
CA LEU A 48 5.35 -3.52 -0.99
C LEU A 48 6.32 -2.51 -1.65
N PRO A 49 6.63 -2.59 -2.95
CA PRO A 49 7.55 -1.65 -3.60
C PRO A 49 7.11 -0.18 -3.49
N TYR A 50 5.81 0.06 -3.33
CA TYR A 50 5.23 1.40 -3.43
C TYR A 50 4.79 1.97 -2.07
N ILE A 51 4.66 1.14 -1.03
CA ILE A 51 4.16 1.55 0.28
C ILE A 51 4.98 2.73 0.83
N VAL A 52 6.30 2.59 0.92
CA VAL A 52 7.16 3.63 1.50
C VAL A 52 7.16 4.90 0.65
N ALA A 53 7.20 4.76 -0.69
CA ALA A 53 7.22 5.89 -1.61
C ALA A 53 5.94 6.74 -1.50
N LEU A 54 4.78 6.07 -1.55
CA LEU A 54 3.48 6.74 -1.44
C LEU A 54 3.28 7.38 -0.06
N ARG A 55 3.66 6.69 1.03
CA ARG A 55 3.58 7.26 2.39
C ARG A 55 4.46 8.49 2.61
N LYS A 56 5.58 8.58 1.89
CA LYS A 56 6.46 9.76 1.88
C LYS A 56 6.02 10.86 0.93
N GLY A 57 4.85 10.71 0.29
CA GLY A 57 4.24 11.75 -0.53
C GLY A 57 4.71 11.80 -1.98
N ILE A 58 5.44 10.79 -2.47
CA ILE A 58 5.72 10.69 -3.91
C ILE A 58 4.39 10.50 -4.64
N LYS A 59 4.12 11.33 -5.65
CA LYS A 59 2.83 11.30 -6.33
C LYS A 59 2.70 10.03 -7.17
N PRO A 60 1.50 9.41 -7.23
CA PRO A 60 1.24 8.27 -8.12
C PRO A 60 1.64 8.49 -9.58
N SER A 61 1.50 9.71 -10.09
CA SER A 61 1.90 10.08 -11.46
C SER A 61 3.41 10.03 -11.68
N GLU A 62 4.22 10.32 -10.66
CA GLU A 62 5.69 10.25 -10.73
C GLU A 62 6.17 8.80 -10.73
N LEU A 63 5.40 7.90 -10.10
CA LEU A 63 5.65 6.45 -10.12
C LEU A 63 5.11 5.77 -11.39
N GLY A 64 4.38 6.49 -12.24
CA GLY A 64 3.68 5.91 -13.40
C GLY A 64 2.52 4.98 -13.02
N LEU A 65 2.02 5.08 -11.78
CA LEU A 65 0.99 4.20 -11.23
C LEU A 65 -0.39 4.86 -11.12
N GLY A 66 -0.55 6.11 -11.54
CA GLY A 66 -1.82 6.78 -11.38
C GLY A 66 -1.90 8.18 -11.97
N ARG A 67 -3.05 8.82 -11.74
CA ARG A 67 -3.32 10.22 -12.10
C ARG A 67 -3.83 10.94 -10.86
N GLY A 68 -3.31 12.13 -10.59
CA GLY A 68 -3.64 12.86 -9.37
C GLY A 68 -3.11 12.16 -8.12
N GLU A 69 -3.99 11.95 -7.14
CA GLU A 69 -3.62 11.47 -5.80
C GLU A 69 -3.82 9.96 -5.59
N LYS A 70 -4.35 9.25 -6.60
CA LYS A 70 -4.67 7.83 -6.52
C LYS A 70 -3.66 7.00 -7.32
N ALA A 71 -3.06 6.01 -6.67
CA ALA A 71 -2.27 4.98 -7.36
C ALA A 71 -3.11 3.74 -7.59
N TYR A 72 -2.80 3.00 -8.65
CA TYR A 72 -3.44 1.74 -8.99
C TYR A 72 -2.37 0.67 -9.17
N VAL A 73 -2.55 -0.45 -8.49
CA VAL A 73 -1.64 -1.59 -8.54
C VAL A 73 -2.47 -2.85 -8.76
N GLN A 74 -1.99 -3.76 -9.59
CA GLN A 74 -2.64 -5.05 -9.78
C GLN A 74 -1.95 -6.16 -8.96
N CYS A 75 -2.73 -7.12 -8.48
CA CYS A 75 -2.21 -8.38 -7.96
C CYS A 75 -1.38 -9.09 -9.04
N LEU A 76 -0.39 -9.87 -8.61
CA LEU A 76 0.52 -10.58 -9.52
C LEU A 76 -0.16 -11.69 -10.33
N ASP A 77 -1.29 -12.23 -9.86
CA ASP A 77 -1.98 -13.33 -10.52
C ASP A 77 -2.61 -12.86 -11.85
N PRO A 78 -2.12 -13.33 -13.00
CA PRO A 78 -2.58 -12.88 -14.31
C PRO A 78 -3.97 -13.42 -14.68
N GLY A 79 -4.46 -14.46 -14.00
CA GLY A 79 -5.67 -15.17 -14.39
C GLY A 79 -5.52 -16.01 -15.67
N PRO A 80 -6.65 -16.42 -16.27
CA PRO A 80 -6.66 -17.24 -17.48
C PRO A 80 -5.97 -16.55 -18.68
N PRO A 81 -5.26 -17.33 -19.54
CA PRO A 81 -5.20 -18.80 -19.56
C PRO A 81 -4.13 -19.42 -18.63
N TYR A 82 -3.42 -18.62 -17.83
CA TYR A 82 -2.25 -19.11 -17.08
C TYR A 82 -2.59 -19.66 -15.70
N THR A 83 -3.64 -19.14 -15.06
CA THR A 83 -4.14 -19.62 -13.77
C THR A 83 -5.68 -19.66 -13.80
N ASP A 84 -6.27 -20.41 -12.87
CA ASP A 84 -7.72 -20.41 -12.64
C ASP A 84 -8.20 -19.22 -11.80
N GLY A 85 -7.25 -18.40 -11.34
CA GLY A 85 -7.48 -17.26 -10.46
C GLY A 85 -7.80 -15.99 -11.23
N GLY A 86 -7.15 -14.89 -10.85
CA GLY A 86 -7.49 -13.59 -11.38
C GLY A 86 -6.76 -12.42 -10.75
N THR A 87 -6.72 -11.32 -11.50
CA THR A 87 -6.12 -10.07 -11.08
C THR A 87 -7.10 -9.26 -10.23
N VAL A 88 -6.63 -8.84 -9.06
CA VAL A 88 -7.26 -7.82 -8.24
C VAL A 88 -6.66 -6.46 -8.59
N ILE A 89 -7.49 -5.45 -8.83
CA ILE A 89 -7.06 -4.07 -9.01
C ILE A 89 -7.25 -3.33 -7.69
N PHE A 90 -6.15 -2.87 -7.11
CA PHE A 90 -6.11 -2.06 -5.90
C PHE A 90 -6.04 -0.58 -6.26
N GLU A 91 -6.82 0.25 -5.58
CA GLU A 91 -6.64 1.70 -5.51
C GLU A 91 -5.94 2.02 -4.18
N ILE A 92 -4.89 2.82 -4.22
CA ILE A 92 -4.13 3.24 -3.04
C ILE A 92 -4.29 4.75 -2.88
N THR A 93 -4.66 5.17 -1.68
CA THR A 93 -4.77 6.58 -1.27
C THR A 93 -3.94 6.82 -0.01
N VAL A 94 -3.39 8.03 0.10
CA VAL A 94 -2.69 8.49 1.31
C VAL A 94 -3.68 9.26 2.17
N VAL A 95 -3.95 8.77 3.37
CA VAL A 95 -4.71 9.45 4.41
C VAL A 95 -3.70 10.18 5.29
N ARG A 96 -3.81 11.51 5.36
CA ARG A 96 -2.98 12.33 6.26
C ARG A 96 -3.84 12.74 7.45
N ASP A 97 -3.37 12.43 8.65
CA ASP A 97 -3.91 13.02 9.86
C ASP A 97 -3.24 14.39 10.07
N GLU A 98 -4.04 15.43 10.32
CA GLU A 98 -3.58 16.82 10.51
C GLU A 98 -2.58 16.98 11.69
N ALA A 99 -2.44 15.96 12.54
CA ALA A 99 -1.58 15.98 13.72
C ALA A 99 -0.10 15.62 13.45
N GLU A 100 0.26 15.04 12.30
CA GLU A 100 1.64 14.59 12.04
C GLU A 100 2.56 15.68 11.46
N GLU A 101 2.03 16.79 10.96
CA GLU A 101 2.83 17.92 10.43
C GLU A 101 3.72 18.56 11.51
N SER A 102 3.38 18.42 12.80
CA SER A 102 4.17 19.00 13.89
C SER A 102 5.46 18.22 14.24
N VAL A 103 5.64 16.98 13.79
CA VAL A 103 6.78 16.14 14.20
C VAL A 103 7.96 16.22 13.22
N GLU A 104 7.73 16.45 11.93
CA GLU A 104 8.80 16.54 10.92
C GLU A 104 9.67 17.82 11.04
N SER A 105 9.25 18.79 11.86
CA SER A 105 10.04 19.99 12.19
C SER A 105 11.02 19.78 13.36
N GLY A 106 10.99 18.63 14.04
CA GLY A 106 11.83 18.31 15.19
C GLY A 106 12.81 17.16 14.91
N GLU A 107 14.09 17.42 15.14
CA GLU A 107 15.17 16.43 15.34
C GLU A 107 15.91 15.92 14.09
N GLY A 108 16.70 16.84 13.51
CA GLY A 108 18.04 16.50 13.05
C GLY A 108 18.93 16.12 14.23
N GLY A 109 19.25 14.83 14.37
CA GLY A 109 20.11 14.31 15.43
C GLY A 109 20.88 13.08 14.97
N ASN A 110 21.99 13.29 14.26
CA ASN A 110 22.95 12.26 13.85
C ASN A 110 23.49 11.49 15.08
N ARG A 111 23.07 10.23 15.27
CA ARG A 111 23.78 9.26 16.12
C ARG A 111 24.12 8.02 15.31
N ARG A 112 25.37 7.98 14.86
CA ARG A 112 26.05 6.77 14.38
C ARG A 112 26.09 5.76 15.53
N GLY A 113 25.28 4.72 15.44
CA GLY A 113 25.38 3.54 16.31
C GLY A 113 26.42 2.58 15.76
N ARG A 114 27.50 2.38 16.52
CA ARG A 114 28.48 1.30 16.34
C ARG A 114 27.78 -0.06 16.39
N TYR A 115 28.08 -0.93 15.44
CA TYR A 115 27.95 -2.36 15.65
C TYR A 115 29.23 -2.82 16.36
N ASP A 116 29.10 -3.22 17.62
CA ASP A 116 30.14 -3.96 18.35
C ASP A 116 29.64 -5.42 18.48
N ASN A 117 30.38 -6.32 17.82
CA ASN A 117 30.33 -7.79 17.78
C ASN A 117 29.07 -8.51 17.31
#